data_AF-A0A1W2C4V1-F1
#
_entry.id   AF-A0A1W2C4V1-F1
#
_cell.length_a   1.000
_cell.length_b   1.000
_cell.length_c   1.000
_cell.angle_alpha   90.00
_cell.angle_beta   90.00
_cell.angle_gamma   90.00
#
_symmetry.space_group_name_H-M   'P 1'
#
loop_
_entity.id
_entity.type
_entity.pdbx_description
1 polymer ?
#
loop_
_entity_poly.entity_id
_entity_poly.type
_entity_poly.pdbx_seq_one_letter_code
_entity_poly.pdbx_strand_id
1 'polypeptide(L)' 'MPDLSVFKNVESQAAADAYVEEIKASSACSCWLKAALEEALKRDPVDAANDAEALSMILQVRAAANLHEMTRKA' A
#
# COMPACT_ATOMS: atom_id res chain seq x y z
N MET A 1 4.84 0.75 -10.84
CA MET A 1 4.95 1.06 -9.40
C MET A 1 4.58 2.51 -9.20
N PRO A 2 3.92 2.88 -8.10
CA PRO A 2 3.68 4.28 -7.75
C PRO A 2 5.00 5.06 -7.72
N ASP A 3 5.02 6.25 -8.30
CA ASP A 3 6.20 7.12 -8.31
C ASP A 3 6.35 7.75 -6.92
N LEU A 4 7.31 7.25 -6.14
CA LEU A 4 7.56 7.73 -4.79
C LEU A 4 8.24 9.11 -4.76
N SER A 5 8.68 9.65 -5.90
CA SER A 5 9.28 10.99 -5.96
C SER A 5 8.26 12.11 -5.72
N VAL A 6 6.97 11.84 -5.98
CA VAL A 6 5.85 12.74 -5.68
C VAL A 6 5.79 13.10 -4.19
N PHE A 7 6.10 12.16 -3.28
CA PHE A 7 6.03 12.39 -1.83
C PHE A 7 6.96 13.50 -1.32
N LYS A 8 7.99 13.87 -2.07
CA LYS A 8 8.87 14.99 -1.71
C LYS A 8 8.21 16.36 -1.90
N ASN A 9 7.10 16.43 -2.63
CA ASN A 9 6.43 17.67 -3.05
C ASN A 9 4.93 17.69 -2.67
N VAL A 10 4.43 16.77 -1.85
CA VAL A 10 3.03 16.79 -1.41
C VAL A 10 2.87 17.87 -0.34
N GLU A 11 2.47 19.07 -0.76
CA GLU A 11 2.37 20.26 0.11
C GLU A 11 1.06 20.28 0.95
N SER A 12 0.10 19.39 0.68
CA SER A 12 -1.18 19.34 1.40
C SER A 12 -1.88 17.98 1.33
N GLN A 13 -2.80 17.73 2.27
CA GLN A 13 -3.65 16.53 2.28
C GLN A 13 -4.42 16.35 0.95
N ALA A 14 -4.96 17.44 0.40
CA ALA A 14 -5.69 17.40 -0.87
C ALA A 14 -4.81 16.91 -2.04
N ALA A 15 -3.53 17.27 -2.05
CA ALA A 15 -2.58 16.76 -3.05
C ALA A 15 -2.27 15.27 -2.84
N ALA A 16 -2.21 14.81 -1.58
CA ALA A 16 -2.05 13.40 -1.26
C ALA A 16 -3.26 12.57 -1.75
N ASP A 17 -4.48 13.04 -1.47
CA ASP A 17 -5.72 12.37 -1.87
C ASP A 17 -5.86 12.31 -3.40
N ALA A 18 -5.50 13.39 -4.12
CA ALA A 18 -5.49 13.41 -5.58
C ALA A 18 -4.53 12.35 -6.17
N TYR A 19 -3.36 12.18 -5.56
CA TYR A 19 -2.42 11.14 -5.96
C TYR A 19 -2.99 9.72 -5.70
N VAL A 20 -3.67 9.51 -4.57
CA VAL A 20 -4.36 8.24 -4.30
C VAL A 20 -5.40 7.93 -5.38
N GLU A 21 -6.20 8.92 -5.80
CA GLU A 21 -7.17 8.74 -6.88
C GLU A 21 -6.51 8.44 -8.23
N GLU A 22 -5.36 9.05 -8.54
CA GLU A 22 -4.58 8.72 -9.74
C GLU A 22 -4.13 7.26 -9.74
N ILE A 23 -3.60 6.78 -8.60
CA ILE A 23 -3.20 5.37 -8.46
C ILE A 23 -4.40 4.44 -8.60
N LYS A 24 -5.56 4.77 -8.03
CA LYS A 24 -6.80 3.96 -8.17
C LYS A 24 -7.33 3.91 -9.60
N ALA A 25 -7.10 4.96 -10.40
CA ALA A 25 -7.50 5.04 -11.80
C ALA A 25 -6.56 4.27 -12.73
N SER A 26 -5.32 4.00 -12.28
CA SER A 26 -4.34 3.24 -13.05
C SER A 26 -4.78 1.80 -13.29
N SER A 27 -4.71 1.33 -14.56
CA SER A 27 -4.94 -0.07 -14.92
C SER A 27 -3.90 -1.05 -14.34
N ALA A 28 -2.77 -0.53 -13.86
CA ALA A 28 -1.74 -1.30 -13.18
C ALA A 28 -2.02 -1.48 -11.67
N CYS A 29 -3.03 -0.79 -11.12
CA CYS A 29 -3.41 -0.94 -9.73
C CYS A 29 -4.20 -2.25 -9.55
N SER A 30 -3.70 -3.12 -8.67
CA SER A 30 -4.40 -4.38 -8.38
C SER A 30 -5.73 -4.09 -7.68
N CYS A 31 -6.72 -4.97 -7.85
CA CYS A 31 -8.02 -4.85 -7.18
C CYS A 31 -7.89 -4.80 -5.65
N TRP A 32 -6.92 -5.54 -5.09
CA TRP A 32 -6.65 -5.55 -3.66
C TRP A 32 -6.09 -4.22 -3.18
N LEU A 33 -5.12 -3.64 -3.90
CA LEU A 33 -4.55 -2.34 -3.54
C LEU A 33 -5.58 -1.22 -3.70
N LYS A 34 -6.40 -1.27 -4.75
CA LYS A 34 -7.49 -0.31 -4.96
C LYS A 34 -8.48 -0.31 -3.78
N ALA A 35 -8.94 -1.47 -3.34
CA ALA A 35 -9.83 -1.58 -2.19
C ALA A 35 -9.17 -1.07 -0.89
N ALA A 36 -7.89 -1.38 -0.66
CA ALA A 36 -7.16 -0.87 0.49
C ALA A 36 -7.06 0.66 0.49
N LEU A 37 -6.81 1.28 -0.66
CA LEU A 37 -6.79 2.75 -0.80
C LEU A 37 -8.18 3.37 -0.59
N GLU A 38 -9.24 2.73 -1.08
CA GLU A 38 -10.62 3.19 -0.87
C GLU A 38 -11.03 3.16 0.62
N GLU A 39 -10.58 2.16 1.37
CA GLU A 39 -10.82 2.10 2.82
C GLU A 39 -9.91 3.06 3.60
N ALA A 40 -8.67 3.27 3.16
CA ALA A 40 -7.73 4.20 3.80
C ALA A 40 -8.26 5.65 3.78
N LEU A 41 -8.87 6.08 2.69
CA LEU A 41 -9.46 7.43 2.56
C LEU A 41 -10.63 7.71 3.53
N LYS A 42 -11.20 6.68 4.15
CA LYS A 42 -12.31 6.80 5.11
C LYS A 42 -11.84 6.90 6.56
N ARG A 43 -10.52 6.82 6.80
CA ARG A 43 -9.91 6.72 8.13
C ARG A 43 -9.10 7.96 8.47
N ASP A 44 -8.72 8.06 9.73
CA ASP A 44 -7.66 9.00 10.12
C ASP A 44 -6.37 8.67 9.33
N PRO A 45 -5.72 9.67 8.71
CA PRO A 45 -4.57 9.42 7.85
C PRO A 45 -3.36 8.84 8.59
N VAL A 46 -3.19 9.11 9.88
CA VAL A 46 -2.11 8.54 10.70
C VAL A 46 -2.38 7.06 10.97
N ASP A 47 -3.61 6.71 11.34
CA ASP A 47 -4.01 5.32 11.54
C ASP A 47 -3.90 4.50 10.25
N ALA A 48 -4.33 5.07 9.11
CA ALA A 48 -4.23 4.42 7.81
C ALA A 48 -2.77 4.12 7.41
N ALA A 49 -1.84 5.05 7.69
CA ALA A 49 -0.42 4.87 7.43
C ALA A 49 0.19 3.79 8.33
N ASN A 50 -0.14 3.80 9.63
CA ASN A 50 0.33 2.79 10.59
C ASN A 50 -0.17 1.38 10.22
N ASP A 51 -1.45 1.25 9.85
CA ASP A 51 -2.02 -0.04 9.42
C ASP A 51 -1.38 -0.56 8.13
N ALA A 52 -1.06 0.33 7.19
CA ALA A 52 -0.35 -0.04 5.97
C ALA A 52 1.08 -0.54 6.25
N GLU A 53 1.79 0.10 7.18
CA GLU A 53 3.11 -0.36 7.62
C GLU A 53 3.01 -1.75 8.28
N ALA A 54 2.08 -1.92 9.22
CA ALA A 54 1.85 -3.19 9.90
C ALA A 54 1.51 -4.31 8.91
N LEU A 55 0.62 -4.02 7.94
CA LEU A 55 0.24 -4.95 6.88
C LEU A 55 1.44 -5.36 6.02
N SER A 56 2.30 -4.43 5.64
CA SER A 56 3.54 -4.73 4.91
C SER A 56 4.43 -5.70 5.69
N MET A 57 4.65 -5.45 6.99
CA MET A 57 5.44 -6.32 7.85
C MET A 57 4.83 -7.73 7.95
N ILE A 58 3.52 -7.84 8.17
CA ILE A 58 2.81 -9.13 8.26
C ILE A 58 2.95 -9.92 6.95
N LEU A 59 2.77 -9.25 5.80
CA LEU A 59 2.90 -9.89 4.49
C LEU A 59 4.33 -10.36 4.21
N GLN A 60 5.35 -9.61 4.64
CA GLN A 60 6.75 -10.03 4.52
C GLN A 60 7.04 -11.27 5.38
N VAL A 61 6.57 -11.31 6.63
CA VAL A 61 6.71 -12.48 7.51
C VAL A 61 6.07 -13.71 6.86
N ARG A 62 4.86 -13.56 6.33
CA ARG A 62 4.15 -14.64 5.65
C ARG A 62 4.87 -15.11 4.38
N ALA A 63 5.40 -14.19 3.58
CA ALA A 63 6.16 -14.53 2.39
C ALA A 63 7.46 -15.30 2.72
N ALA A 64 8.18 -14.86 3.75
CA ALA A 64 9.39 -15.53 4.23
C ALA A 64 9.08 -16.95 4.74
N ALA A 65 7.98 -17.12 5.49
CA ALA A 65 7.52 -18.43 5.95
C ALA A 65 7.23 -19.38 4.77
N ASN A 66 6.48 -18.91 3.77
CA ASN A 66 6.16 -19.71 2.57
C ASN A 66 7.43 -20.13 1.82
N LEU A 67 8.39 -19.21 1.66
CA LEU A 67 9.65 -19.51 0.97
C LEU A 67 10.46 -20.57 1.74
N HIS A 68 10.55 -20.46 3.07
CA HIS A 68 11.19 -21.48 3.90
C HIS A 68 10.52 -22.85 3.77
N GLU A 69 9.19 -22.92 3.68
CA GLU A 69 8.48 -24.18 3.47
C GLU A 69 8.76 -24.80 2.10
N MET A 70 8.83 -23.98 1.05
CA MET A 70 9.15 -24.46 -0.30
C MET A 70 10.57 -25.04 -0.36
N THR A 71 11.54 -24.36 0.24
CA THR A 71 12.94 -24.82 0.29
C THR A 71 13.12 -26.08 1.14
N ARG A 72 12.29 -26.29 2.18
CA ARG A 72 12.34 -27.53 2.99
C ARG A 72 11.78 -28.76 2.25
N LYS A 73 10.88 -28.54 1.29
CA LYS A 73 10.18 -29.61 0.54
C LYS A 73 10.89 -29.99 -0.77
N ALA A 74 11.84 -29.19 -1.23
CA ALA A 74 12.67 -29.44 -2.41
C ALA A 74 13.91 -30.28 -2.06
#